data_AF-A0A2V9M2D2-F1
#
_entry.id   AF-A0A2V9M2D2-F1
#
_cell.length_a   1.000
_cell.length_b   1.000
_cell.length_c   1.000
_cell.angle_alpha   90.00
_cell.angle_beta   90.00
_cell.angle_gamma   90.00
#
_symmetry.space_group_name_H-M   'P 1'
#
loop_
_entity.id
_entity.type
_entity.pdbx_description
1 polymer ?
#
loop_
_entity_poly.entity_id
_entity_poly.type
_entity_poly.pdbx_seq_one_letter_code
_entity_poly.pdbx_strand_id
1 'polypeptide(L)' 'MAASSQQGTYLGTTLVGFTAFTAGLYVGGALGVVVAILGLLLLVISAVGFYRIKQFETMT' A
#
# COMPACT_ATOMS: atom_id res chain seq x y z
N MET A 1 -7.44 -16.36 14.11
CA MET A 1 -6.41 -16.31 13.06
C MET A 1 -5.44 -15.21 13.45
N ALA A 2 -4.24 -15.54 13.93
CA ALA A 2 -3.25 -14.51 14.22
C ALA A 2 -2.83 -13.90 12.89
N ALA A 3 -2.97 -12.57 12.74
CA ALA A 3 -2.49 -11.87 11.57
C ALA A 3 -0.99 -12.16 11.42
N SER A 4 -0.56 -12.62 10.24
CA SER A 4 0.86 -12.87 10.02
C SER A 4 1.62 -11.55 10.03
N SER A 5 2.88 -11.57 10.45
CA SER A 5 3.76 -10.39 10.39
C SER A 5 3.78 -9.76 8.98
N GLN A 6 3.65 -10.60 7.95
CA GLN A 6 3.58 -10.19 6.55
C GLN A 6 2.27 -9.43 6.22
N GLN A 7 1.12 -9.86 6.75
CA GLN A 7 -0.14 -9.12 6.63
C GLN A 7 -0.04 -7.75 7.31
N GLY A 8 0.62 -7.67 8.48
CA GLY A 8 0.88 -6.43 9.19
C GLY A 8 1.71 -5.43 8.38
N THR A 9 2.78 -5.90 7.70
CA THR A 9 3.63 -5.06 6.84
C THR A 9 2.85 -4.48 5.66
N TYR A 10 2.00 -5.28 5.00
CA TYR A 10 1.19 -4.77 3.90
C TYR A 10 0.10 -3.81 4.41
N LEU A 11 -0.50 -4.04 5.58
CA LEU A 11 -1.40 -3.06 6.19
C LEU A 11 -0.69 -1.72 6.43
N GLY A 12 0.51 -1.74 7.01
CA GLY A 12 1.32 -0.53 7.19
C GLY A 12 1.65 0.15 5.86
N THR A 13 2.02 -0.63 4.85
CA THR A 13 2.32 -0.12 3.50
C THR A 13 1.09 0.54 2.86
N THR A 14 -0.10 -0.04 3.06
CA THR A 14 -1.37 0.54 2.60
C THR A 14 -1.62 1.90 3.25
N LEU A 15 -1.46 1.99 4.58
CA LEU A 15 -1.72 3.22 5.32
C LEU A 15 -0.76 4.34 4.92
N VAL A 16 0.53 4.03 4.78
CA VAL A 16 1.55 4.98 4.31
C VAL A 16 1.25 5.39 2.87
N GLY A 17 0.97 4.44 1.99
CA GLY A 17 0.64 4.71 0.59
C GLY A 17 -0.60 5.60 0.42
N PHE A 18 -1.67 5.32 1.14
CA PHE A 18 -2.90 6.11 1.13
C PHE A 18 -2.66 7.54 1.64
N THR A 19 -1.92 7.68 2.74
CA THR A 19 -1.59 8.98 3.33
C THR A 19 -0.71 9.79 2.39
N ALA A 20 0.33 9.20 1.83
CA ALA A 20 1.20 9.86 0.85
C ALA A 20 0.44 10.25 -0.42
N PHE A 21 -0.44 9.38 -0.92
CA PHE A 21 -1.25 9.66 -2.11
C PHE A 21 -2.16 10.88 -1.89
N THR A 22 -2.95 10.86 -0.81
CA THR A 22 -3.89 11.95 -0.49
C THR A 22 -3.16 13.26 -0.15
N ALA A 23 -2.06 13.20 0.61
CA ALA A 23 -1.24 14.37 0.91
C ALA A 23 -0.61 14.98 -0.36
N GLY A 24 -0.10 14.14 -1.27
CA GLY A 24 0.47 14.59 -2.55
C GLY A 24 -0.56 15.30 -3.43
N LEU A 25 -1.77 14.75 -3.52
CA LEU A 25 -2.88 15.37 -4.24
C LEU A 25 -3.33 16.69 -3.61
N TYR A 26 -3.36 16.77 -2.27
CA TYR A 26 -3.75 17.97 -1.54
C TYR A 26 -2.73 19.11 -1.72
N VAL A 27 -1.43 18.82 -1.61
CA VAL A 27 -0.36 19.82 -1.77
C VAL A 27 -0.28 20.30 -3.22
N GLY A 28 -0.43 19.39 -4.20
CA GLY A 28 -0.33 19.71 -5.62
C GLY A 28 1.08 20.16 -6.05
N GLY A 29 1.16 20.74 -7.24
CA GLY A 29 2.45 21.12 -7.86
C GLY A 29 3.32 19.91 -8.22
N ALA A 30 4.52 20.16 -8.75
CA ALA A 30 5.41 19.10 -9.23
C ALA A 30 5.80 18.10 -8.11
N LEU A 31 6.15 18.61 -6.92
CA LEU A 31 6.50 17.75 -5.78
C LEU A 31 5.29 16.97 -5.25
N GLY A 32 4.10 17.59 -5.15
CA GLY A 32 2.89 16.89 -4.72
C GLY A 32 2.51 15.76 -5.67
N VAL A 33 2.65 15.97 -6.98
CA VAL A 33 2.42 14.93 -8.00
C VAL A 33 3.40 13.75 -7.82
N VAL A 34 4.68 14.02 -7.58
CA VAL A 34 5.67 12.95 -7.32
C VAL A 34 5.30 12.16 -6.06
N VAL A 35 4.94 12.85 -4.98
CA VAL A 35 4.51 12.20 -3.73
C VAL A 35 3.23 11.39 -3.94
N ALA A 36 2.29 11.89 -4.73
CA ALA A 36 1.08 11.16 -5.08
C ALA A 36 1.39 9.88 -5.86
N ILE A 37 2.27 9.94 -6.85
CA ILE A 37 2.70 8.77 -7.61
C ILE A 37 3.37 7.74 -6.70
N LEU A 38 4.26 8.16 -5.80
CA LEU A 38 4.90 7.26 -4.83
C LEU A 38 3.86 6.61 -3.90
N GLY A 39 2.88 7.37 -3.41
CA GLY A 39 1.78 6.84 -2.60
C GLY A 39 0.94 5.79 -3.37
N LEU A 40 0.62 6.07 -4.63
CA LEU A 40 -0.07 5.13 -5.50
C LEU A 40 0.71 3.83 -5.71
N LEU A 41 2.03 3.92 -5.92
CA LEU A 41 2.89 2.74 -6.07
C LEU A 41 2.90 1.88 -4.80
N LEU A 42 2.95 2.50 -3.62
CA LEU A 42 2.87 1.77 -2.34
C LEU A 42 1.52 1.05 -2.18
N LEU A 43 0.42 1.68 -2.60
CA LEU A 43 -0.90 1.04 -2.61
C LEU A 43 -0.93 -0.19 -3.51
N VAL A 44 -0.34 -0.10 -4.72
CA VAL A 44 -0.24 -1.24 -5.64
C VAL A 44 0.61 -2.36 -5.04
N ILE A 45 1.79 -2.05 -4.50
CA ILE A 45 2.67 -3.03 -3.84
C ILE A 45 1.92 -3.76 -2.73
N SER A 46 1.18 -3.01 -1.90
CA SER A 46 0.42 -3.60 -0.83
C SER A 46 -0.73 -4.49 -1.32
N ALA A 47 -1.47 -4.05 -2.33
CA ALA A 47 -2.56 -4.84 -2.91
C ALA A 47 -2.05 -6.17 -3.49
N VAL A 48 -0.93 -6.13 -4.22
CA VAL A 48 -0.25 -7.33 -4.72
C VAL A 48 0.20 -8.23 -3.56
N GLY A 49 0.75 -7.65 -2.49
CA GLY A 49 1.15 -8.37 -1.28
C GLY A 49 0.00 -9.17 -0.67
N PHE A 50 -1.14 -8.52 -0.44
CA PHE A 50 -2.34 -9.18 0.08
C PHE A 50 -2.88 -10.24 -0.87
N TYR A 51 -2.90 -9.97 -2.18
CA TYR A 51 -3.35 -10.95 -3.17
C TYR A 51 -2.52 -12.23 -3.12
N ARG A 52 -1.19 -12.09 -3.03
CA ARG A 52 -0.29 -13.25 -2.94
C ARG A 52 -0.48 -14.03 -1.64
N ILE A 53 -0.59 -13.35 -0.49
CA ILE A 53 -0.86 -14.04 0.80
C ILE A 53 -2.15 -14.85 0.71
N LYS A 54 -3.23 -14.23 0.18
CA LYS A 54 -4.52 -14.89 0.03
C LYS A 54 -4.43 -16.12 -0.89
N GLN A 55 -3.70 -16.00 -2.00
CA GLN A 55 -3.47 -17.12 -2.92
C GLN A 55 -2.79 -18.30 -2.22
N PHE A 56 -1.75 -18.06 -1.41
CA PHE A 56 -1.09 -19.13 -0.66
C PHE A 56 -2.01 -19.80 0.36
N GLU A 57 -2.83 -19.02 1.09
CA GLU A 57 -3.79 -19.57 2.06
C GLU A 57 -4.87 -20.45 1.40
N THR A 58 -5.27 -20.15 0.16
CA THR A 58 -6.25 -20.98 -0.58
C THR A 58 -5.68 -22.26 -1.20
N MET A 59 -4.35 -22.41 -1.24
CA MET A 59 -3.69 -23.60 -1.83
C MET A 59 -3.23 -24.62 -0.78
N THR A 60 -3.36 -24.31 0.50
CA THR A 60 -3.04 -25.17 1.65
C THR A 60 -4.30 -25.76 2.26
#